data_AF-A0A3L6PBT6-F1
#
_entry.id   AF-A0A3L6PBT6-F1
#
_cell.length_a   1.000
_cell.length_b   1.000
_cell.length_c   1.000
_cell.angle_alpha   90.00
_cell.angle_beta   90.00
_cell.angle_gamma   90.00
#
_symmetry.space_group_name_H-M   'P 1'
#
loop_
_entity.id
_entity.type
_entity.pdbx_description
1 polymer ?
#
loop_
_entity_poly.entity_id
_entity_poly.type
_entity_poly.pdbx_seq_one_letter_code
_entity_poly.pdbx_strand_id
1 'polypeptide(L)' 'MGPRPPVGIHRYVMVVFQQKARMTAPPARAEAARVGFTTRAFADRHDLGLPVAAMYFNAQKEPANRRCHY' A
#
# COMPACT_ATOMS: atom_id res chain seq x y z
N MET A 1 8.44 6.14 1.17
CA MET A 1 7.84 6.43 -0.15
C MET A 1 6.37 6.77 0.06
N GLY A 2 5.92 7.98 -0.31
CA GLY A 2 4.51 8.39 -0.25
C GLY A 2 3.74 8.09 -1.55
N PRO A 3 2.40 8.28 -1.58
CA PRO A 3 1.59 8.03 -2.77
C PRO A 3 2.03 8.91 -3.94
N ARG A 4 2.34 8.29 -5.08
CA ARG A 4 2.76 8.95 -6.34
C ARG A 4 2.10 8.27 -7.54
N PRO A 5 0.76 8.38 -7.69
CA PRO A 5 0.06 7.78 -8.81
C PRO A 5 0.49 8.43 -10.14
N PRO A 6 0.79 7.63 -11.19
CA PRO A 6 1.22 8.16 -12.48
C PRO A 6 0.07 8.76 -13.30
N VAL A 7 -1.15 8.21 -13.17
CA VAL A 7 -2.33 8.56 -13.95
C VAL A 7 -3.60 8.29 -13.14
N GLY A 8 -4.61 9.16 -13.25
CA GLY A 8 -5.92 8.95 -12.63
C GLY A 8 -5.90 8.92 -11.10
N ILE A 9 -6.96 8.34 -10.53
CA ILE A 9 -7.18 8.23 -9.09
C ILE A 9 -6.84 6.81 -8.65
N HIS A 10 -5.86 6.68 -7.75
CA HIS A 10 -5.45 5.41 -7.16
C HIS A 10 -5.96 5.30 -5.72
N ARG A 11 -6.43 4.10 -5.35
CA ARG A 11 -6.76 3.75 -3.97
C ARG A 11 -5.53 3.24 -3.25
N TYR A 12 -5.21 3.85 -2.11
CA TYR A 12 -4.19 3.37 -1.18
C TYR A 12 -4.89 2.81 0.04
N VAL A 13 -4.62 1.55 0.36
CA VAL A 13 -5.23 0.84 1.49
C VAL A 13 -4.12 0.45 2.46
N MET A 14 -4.22 0.90 3.70
CA MET A 14 -3.37 0.48 4.79
C MET A 14 -4.14 -0.52 5.64
N VAL A 15 -3.59 -1.71 5.78
CA VAL A 15 -4.23 -2.84 6.47
C VAL A 15 -3.34 -3.30 7.61
N VAL A 16 -3.94 -3.52 8.78
CA VAL A 16 -3.26 -4.02 9.97
C VAL A 16 -3.76 -5.44 10.26
N PHE A 17 -2.83 -6.35 10.47
CA PHE A 17 -3.09 -7.73 10.87
C PHE A 17 -2.48 -8.01 12.24
N GLN A 18 -3.13 -8.86 13.03
CA GLN A 18 -2.56 -9.34 14.27
C GLN A 18 -1.62 -10.51 13.99
N GLN A 19 -0.36 -10.39 14.41
CA GLN A 19 0.58 -11.49 14.35
C GLN A 19 0.32 -12.47 15.50
N LYS A 20 0.17 -13.76 15.19
CA LYS A 20 -0.07 -14.80 16.21
C LYS A 20 1.18 -15.11 17.07
N ALA A 21 2.37 -14.82 16.53
CA ALA A 21 3.65 -14.97 17.21
C ALA A 21 4.64 -13.94 16.67
N ARG A 22 5.77 -13.76 17.37
CA ARG A 22 6.84 -12.86 16.91
C ARG A 22 7.35 -13.33 15.54
N MET A 23 7.12 -12.52 14.51
CA MET A 23 7.68 -12.76 13.18
C MET A 23 8.95 -11.94 13.02
N THR A 24 10.04 -12.59 12.59
CA THR A 24 11.21 -11.85 12.11
C THR A 24 10.84 -11.24 10.78
N ALA A 25 10.84 -9.91 10.68
CA ALA A 25 10.62 -9.26 9.40
C ALA A 25 11.67 -9.79 8.40
N PRO A 26 11.27 -10.19 7.17
CA PRO A 26 12.26 -10.50 6.14
C PRO A 26 13.20 -9.31 6.00
N PRO A 27 14.49 -9.54 5.72
CA PRO A 27 15.47 -8.46 5.61
C PRO A 27 14.91 -7.38 4.68
N ALA A 28 15.01 -6.11 5.09
CA ALA A 28 14.41 -4.95 4.40
C ALA A 28 14.80 -4.80 2.92
N ARG A 29 15.77 -5.61 2.45
CA ARG A 29 16.23 -5.77 1.07
C ARG A 29 15.36 -6.69 0.21
N ALA A 30 14.44 -7.45 0.78
CA ALA A 30 13.45 -8.19 0.00
C ALA A 30 12.39 -7.19 -0.49
N GLU A 31 12.81 -6.32 -1.40
CA GLU A 31 11.95 -5.64 -2.36
C GLU A 31 11.30 -6.72 -3.23
N ALA A 32 10.40 -7.52 -2.66
CA ALA A 32 9.41 -8.22 -3.45
C ALA A 32 8.80 -7.15 -4.35
N ALA A 33 8.87 -7.36 -5.66
CA ALA A 33 8.40 -6.42 -6.66
C ALA A 33 7.10 -5.78 -6.15
N ARG A 34 7.11 -4.45 -5.93
CA ARG A 34 5.92 -3.72 -5.47
C ARG A 34 4.73 -3.94 -6.41
N VAL A 35 5.04 -4.26 -7.66
CA VAL A 35 4.11 -4.68 -8.70
C VAL A 35 3.62 -6.10 -8.42
N GLY A 36 2.30 -6.27 -8.39
CA GLY A 36 1.67 -7.58 -8.22
C GLY A 36 1.61 -8.10 -6.79
N PHE A 37 1.93 -7.27 -5.78
CA PHE A 37 1.70 -7.64 -4.38
C PHE A 37 0.21 -7.83 -4.11
N THR A 38 -0.14 -8.93 -3.45
CA THR A 38 -1.52 -9.24 -3.06
C THR A 38 -1.63 -9.37 -1.54
N THR A 39 -2.42 -8.49 -0.92
CA THR A 39 -2.61 -8.48 0.54
C THR A 39 -3.21 -9.80 1.04
N ARG A 40 -4.11 -10.41 0.27
CA ARG A 40 -4.75 -11.68 0.62
C ARG A 40 -3.74 -12.84 0.66
N ALA A 41 -2.94 -13.02 -0.39
CA ALA A 41 -1.94 -14.10 -0.39
C ALA A 41 -0.84 -13.87 0.67
N PHE A 42 -0.53 -12.61 0.99
CA PHE A 42 0.33 -12.29 2.12
C PHE A 42 -0.27 -12.73 3.46
N ALA A 43 -1.54 -12.43 3.71
CA ALA A 43 -2.23 -12.85 4.92
C ALA A 43 -2.32 -14.39 5.05
N ASP A 44 -2.63 -15.08 3.95
CA ASP A 44 -2.72 -16.54 3.91
C ASP A 44 -1.35 -17.20 4.17
N ARG A 45 -0.28 -16.69 3.53
CA ARG A 45 1.09 -17.23 3.69
C ARG A 45 1.62 -17.11 5.12
N HIS A 46 1.21 -16.07 5.83
CA HIS A 46 1.69 -15.76 7.17
C HIS A 46 0.68 -16.11 8.28
N ASP A 47 -0.40 -16.81 7.93
CA ASP A 47 -1.46 -17.22 8.86
C ASP A 47 -1.99 -16.05 9.72
N LEU A 48 -2.19 -14.90 9.06
CA LEU A 48 -2.58 -13.65 9.73
C LEU A 48 -4.09 -13.52 9.94
N GLY A 49 -4.89 -14.38 9.29
CA GLY A 49 -6.35 -14.34 9.37
C GLY A 49 -6.95 -13.06 8.78
N LEU A 50 -8.02 -12.57 9.39
CA LEU A 50 -8.70 -11.34 8.98
C LEU A 50 -7.97 -10.09 9.49
N PRO A 51 -8.03 -8.97 8.74
CA PRO A 51 -7.45 -7.72 9.20
C PRO A 51 -8.18 -7.19 10.44
N VAL A 52 -7.41 -6.67 11.40
CA VAL A 52 -7.95 -6.08 12.63
C VAL A 52 -8.31 -4.60 12.44
N ALA A 53 -7.67 -3.92 11.49
CA ALA A 53 -8.00 -2.56 11.11
C ALA A 53 -7.63 -2.30 9.66
N ALA A 54 -8.34 -1.36 9.03
CA ALA A 54 -8.00 -0.87 7.71
C ALA A 54 -8.37 0.61 7.58
N MET A 55 -7.56 1.36 6.82
CA MET A 55 -7.92 2.67 6.32
C MET A 55 -7.66 2.72 4.82
N TYR A 56 -8.40 3.56 4.10
CA TYR A 56 -8.12 3.82 2.71
C TYR A 56 -8.26 5.31 2.40
N PHE A 57 -7.54 5.73 1.38
CA PHE A 57 -7.71 7.05 0.79
C PHE A 57 -7.44 6.98 -0.71
N ASN A 58 -8.00 7.95 -1.43
CA ASN A 58 -7.72 8.16 -2.83
C ASN A 58 -6.59 9.17 -2.97
N ALA A 59 -5.67 8.93 -3.91
CA ALA A 59 -4.68 9.91 -4.30
C ALA A 59 -4.63 10.00 -5.82
N GLN A 60 -4.33 11.19 -6.32
CA GLN A 60 -4.10 11.47 -7.72
C GLN A 60 -2.86 12.34 -7.87
N LYS A 61 -2.32 12.42 -9.08
CA LYS A 61 -1.21 13.33 -9.37
C LYS A 61 -1.69 14.76 -9.15
N GLU A 62 -0.87 15.57 -8.47
CA GLU A 62 -1.20 17.00 -8.32
C GLU A 62 -1.42 17.65 -9.69
N PRO A 63 -2.53 18.40 -9.89
CA PRO A 63 -2.73 19.16 -11.10
C PRO A 63 -1.60 20.16 -11.30
N ALA A 64 -1.06 20.25 -12.51
CA ALA A 64 -0.12 21.31 -12.84
C ALA A 64 -0.85 22.66 -12.76
N ASN A 65 -0.48 23.52 -11.81
CA ASN A 65 -1.02 24.88 -11.72
C ASN A 65 -0.39 25.75 -12.81
N ARG A 66 -0.86 25.61 -14.05
CA ARG A 66 -0.56 26.56 -15.13
C ARG A 66 -1.51 27.73 -14.98
N ARG A 67 -1.07 28.78 -14.28
CA ARG A 67 -1.71 30.09 -14.36
C ARG A 67 -1.47 30.61 -15.78
N CYS A 68 -2.51 30.57 -16.63
CA CYS A 68 -2.50 31.32 -17.87
C CYS A 68 -2.57 32.80 -17.51
N HIS A 69 -1.46 33.51 -17.65
CA HIS A 69 -1.46 34.96 -17.71
C HIS A 69 -2.11 35.35 -19.04
N TYR A 70 -3.31 35.94 -18.97
CA TYR A 70 -3.95 36.64 -20.07
C TYR A 70 -3.49 38.10 -20.09
#